data_AF-A0A973GUG7-F1
#
_entry.id   AF-A0A973GUG7-F1
#
_cell.length_a   1.000
_cell.length_b   1.000
_cell.length_c   1.000
_cell.angle_alpha   90.00
_cell.angle_beta   90.00
_cell.angle_gamma   90.00
#
_symmetry.space_group_name_H-M   'P 1'
#
loop_
_entity.id
_entity.type
_entity.pdbx_description
1 polymer ?
#
loop_
_entity_poly.entity_id
_entity_poly.type
_entity_poly.pdbx_seq_one_letter_code
_entity_poly.pdbx_strand_id
1 'polypeptide(L)'
;NLNVKAENLRLREHELEELSHYSKGTADVEYKFPWGFDEIWGIADRTDFDLKQHQIHSGSNMEYLDPTTNEKYIPYCVEPAVGVERLFLTFLTDSYEEQELEKIVLLGHSMGGFIAQEYTFKNSGKINKLIFNKIIRANSIVSVFCLYLS
;
A
#
# COMPACT_ATOMS: atom_id res chain seq x y z
N ASN A 1 10.47 8.47 -3.71
CA ASN A 1 10.28 8.40 -2.24
C ASN A 1 8.77 8.49 -2.00
N LEU A 2 8.17 7.49 -1.36
CA LEU A 2 6.71 7.37 -1.20
C LEU A 2 6.17 8.13 0.03
N ASN A 3 7.03 8.81 0.79
CA ASN A 3 6.68 9.61 1.97
C ASN A 3 5.92 8.87 3.08
N VAL A 4 6.04 7.54 3.13
CA VAL A 4 5.54 6.73 4.25
C VAL A 4 6.52 6.81 5.41
N LYS A 5 6.03 6.95 6.64
CA LYS A 5 6.88 6.97 7.84
C LYS A 5 7.62 5.65 8.01
N ALA A 6 8.95 5.70 8.12
CA ALA A 6 9.79 4.51 8.19
C ALA A 6 9.48 3.62 9.41
N GLU A 7 9.02 4.19 10.51
CA GLU A 7 8.60 3.47 11.73
C GLU A 7 7.35 2.58 11.52
N ASN A 8 6.57 2.87 10.49
CA ASN A 8 5.39 2.08 10.13
C ASN A 8 5.73 0.97 9.12
N LEU A 9 6.98 0.86 8.67
CA LEU A 9 7.41 -0.15 7.71
C LEU A 9 8.36 -1.16 8.37
N ARG A 10 8.21 -2.43 8.01
CA ARG A 10 9.20 -3.46 8.33
C ARG A 10 9.34 -4.46 7.20
N LEU A 11 10.49 -5.11 7.15
CA LEU A 11 10.71 -6.30 6.33
C LEU A 11 10.54 -7.52 7.23
N ARG A 12 9.72 -8.48 6.81
CA ARG A 12 9.51 -9.75 7.51
C ARG A 12 9.84 -10.91 6.60
N GLU A 13 10.81 -11.72 6.97
CA GLU A 13 11.10 -12.98 6.30
C GLU A 13 10.06 -14.02 6.71
N HIS A 14 9.63 -14.85 5.76
CA HIS A 14 8.73 -15.97 6.02
C HIS A 14 9.47 -17.11 6.72
N GLU A 15 8.80 -17.77 7.65
CA GLU A 15 9.26 -19.04 8.19
C GLU A 15 9.05 -20.16 7.16
N LEU A 16 9.77 -21.27 7.30
CA LEU A 16 9.72 -22.38 6.34
C LEU A 16 8.31 -22.95 6.15
N GLU A 17 7.48 -22.94 7.20
CA GLU A 17 6.10 -23.43 7.18
C GLU A 17 5.12 -22.48 6.47
N GLU A 18 5.49 -21.20 6.31
CA GLU A 18 4.69 -20.18 5.62
C GLU A 18 5.01 -20.11 4.12
N LEU A 19 6.14 -20.67 3.70
CA LEU A 19 6.57 -20.64 2.31
C LEU A 19 5.58 -21.37 1.40
N SER A 20 5.29 -20.72 0.28
CA SER A 20 4.63 -21.41 -0.83
C SER A 20 5.50 -22.57 -1.33
N HIS A 21 4.87 -23.66 -1.74
CA HIS A 21 5.55 -24.90 -2.17
C HIS A 21 6.55 -24.74 -3.33
N TYR A 22 6.49 -23.63 -4.07
CA TYR A 22 7.38 -23.26 -5.16
C TYR A 22 8.39 -22.17 -4.80
N SER A 23 8.32 -21.61 -3.59
CA SER A 23 9.22 -20.55 -3.12
C SER A 23 10.38 -21.16 -2.34
N LYS A 24 11.59 -20.72 -2.65
CA LYS A 24 12.80 -21.01 -1.85
C LYS A 24 12.93 -20.06 -0.67
N GLY A 25 12.35 -18.87 -0.77
CA GLY A 25 12.36 -17.86 0.28
C GLY A 25 11.46 -16.69 -0.11
N THR A 26 10.76 -16.15 0.88
CA THR A 26 9.85 -15.01 0.69
C THR A 26 10.09 -14.00 1.80
N ALA A 27 10.09 -12.72 1.45
CA ALA A 27 10.11 -11.62 2.39
C ALA A 27 9.00 -10.63 2.05
N ASP A 28 8.25 -10.21 3.07
CA ASP A 28 7.18 -9.23 2.94
C ASP A 28 7.64 -7.88 3.46
N VAL A 29 7.36 -6.84 2.69
CA VAL A 29 7.27 -5.48 3.21
C VAL A 29 5.90 -5.33 3.85
N GLU A 30 5.87 -5.04 5.14
CA GLU A 30 4.65 -4.86 5.90
C GLU A 30 4.49 -3.41 6.37
N TYR A 31 3.25 -2.94 6.41
CA TYR A 31 2.88 -1.64 6.96
C TYR A 31 2.07 -1.79 8.25
N LYS A 32 2.29 -0.88 9.20
CA LYS A 32 1.59 -0.82 10.49
C LYS A 32 0.24 -0.12 10.34
N PHE A 33 -0.78 -0.87 9.96
CA PHE A 33 -2.16 -0.42 9.96
C PHE A 33 -2.72 -0.29 11.39
N PRO A 34 -3.92 0.33 11.57
CA PRO A 34 -4.56 0.43 12.88
C PRO A 34 -4.85 -0.92 13.55
N TRP A 35 -4.96 -1.99 12.76
CA TRP A 35 -5.14 -3.37 13.26
C TRP A 35 -3.83 -4.14 13.47
N GLY A 36 -2.67 -3.58 13.11
CA GLY A 36 -1.37 -4.24 13.24
C GLY A 36 -0.55 -4.21 11.95
N PHE A 37 0.55 -4.96 11.93
CA PHE A 37 1.36 -5.13 10.73
C PHE A 37 0.67 -6.07 9.74
N ASP A 38 0.59 -5.65 8.48
CA ASP A 38 0.04 -6.44 7.38
C ASP A 38 0.85 -6.20 6.10
N GLU A 39 0.88 -7.19 5.22
CA GLU A 39 1.70 -7.22 4.01
C GLU A 39 1.19 -6.21 2.97
N ILE A 40 2.10 -5.44 2.39
CA ILE A 40 1.80 -4.52 1.28
C ILE A 40 2.55 -4.91 -0.01
N TRP A 41 3.64 -5.66 0.14
CA TRP A 41 4.47 -6.11 -0.97
C TRP A 41 5.27 -7.36 -0.59
N GLY A 42 4.92 -8.51 -1.16
CA GLY A 42 5.70 -9.75 -1.07
C GLY A 42 6.79 -9.84 -2.13
N ILE A 43 7.97 -10.35 -1.76
CA ILE A 43 9.09 -10.63 -2.65
C ILE A 43 9.47 -12.10 -2.50
N ALA A 44 9.25 -12.91 -3.54
CA ALA A 44 9.46 -14.34 -3.51
C ALA A 44 10.55 -14.80 -4.49
N ASP A 45 11.52 -15.60 -4.02
CA ASP A 45 12.44 -16.36 -4.87
C ASP A 45 11.76 -17.69 -5.26
N ARG A 46 11.22 -17.73 -6.48
CA ARG A 46 10.50 -18.89 -7.03
C ARG A 46 11.41 -19.82 -7.84
N THR A 47 12.72 -19.53 -7.88
CA THR A 47 13.72 -20.31 -8.62
C THR A 47 13.27 -20.57 -10.07
N ASP A 48 13.49 -21.75 -10.61
CA ASP A 48 13.10 -22.11 -11.99
C ASP A 48 11.71 -22.77 -12.10
N PHE A 49 10.93 -22.81 -11.01
CA PHE A 49 9.66 -23.54 -10.96
C PHE A 49 8.69 -23.07 -12.05
N ASP A 50 8.47 -21.76 -12.17
CA ASP A 50 7.44 -21.19 -13.05
C ASP A 50 7.71 -21.50 -14.52
N LEU A 51 8.94 -21.26 -14.96
CA LEU A 51 9.33 -21.47 -16.34
C LEU A 51 9.42 -22.95 -16.69
N LYS A 52 9.81 -23.82 -15.74
CA LYS A 52 9.72 -25.28 -15.92
C LYS A 52 8.29 -25.73 -16.12
N GLN A 53 7.36 -25.27 -15.28
CA GLN A 53 5.95 -25.62 -15.44
C GLN A 53 5.39 -25.11 -16.77
N HIS A 54 5.69 -23.86 -17.15
CA HIS A 54 5.28 -23.32 -18.44
C HIS A 54 5.86 -24.10 -19.62
N GLN A 55 7.14 -24.48 -19.59
CA GLN A 55 7.77 -25.29 -20.64
C GLN A 55 7.08 -26.65 -20.79
N ILE A 56 6.81 -27.35 -19.66
CA ILE A 56 6.15 -28.67 -19.66
C ILE A 56 4.74 -28.59 -20.27
N HIS A 57 3.95 -27.59 -19.89
CA HIS A 57 2.54 -27.51 -20.31
C HIS A 57 2.34 -26.86 -21.69
N SER A 58 3.22 -25.94 -22.08
CA SER A 58 3.12 -25.26 -23.39
C SER A 58 3.90 -25.96 -24.51
N GLY A 59 4.88 -26.81 -24.17
CA GLY A 59 5.80 -27.42 -25.14
C GLY A 59 6.79 -26.44 -25.78
N SER A 60 6.77 -25.16 -25.38
CA SER A 60 7.71 -24.14 -25.86
C SER A 60 8.99 -24.15 -25.03
N ASN A 61 10.15 -24.02 -25.67
CA ASN A 61 11.43 -23.98 -24.96
C ASN A 61 11.57 -22.64 -24.20
N MET A 62 11.84 -22.71 -22.89
CA MET A 62 12.05 -21.58 -21.97
C MET A 62 13.51 -21.45 -21.52
N GLU A 63 14.44 -22.22 -22.10
CA GLU A 63 15.87 -22.12 -21.83
C GLU A 63 16.46 -20.81 -22.39
N TYR A 64 17.29 -20.17 -21.58
CA TYR A 64 18.16 -19.08 -21.98
C TYR A 64 19.55 -19.61 -22.33
N LEU A 65 20.15 -19.08 -23.40
CA LEU A 65 21.55 -19.35 -23.78
C LEU A 65 22.42 -18.19 -23.29
N ASP A 66 23.34 -18.47 -22.35
CA ASP A 66 24.30 -17.49 -21.89
C ASP A 66 25.29 -17.14 -23.02
N PRO A 67 25.43 -15.87 -23.43
CA PRO A 67 26.34 -15.49 -24.50
C PRO A 67 27.83 -15.59 -24.12
N THR A 68 28.13 -15.68 -22.83
CA THR A 68 29.50 -15.73 -22.26
C THR A 68 29.95 -17.16 -22.02
N THR A 69 29.09 -17.98 -21.41
CA THR A 69 29.42 -19.38 -21.07
C THR A 69 28.94 -20.37 -22.12
N ASN A 70 28.02 -19.95 -23.00
CA ASN A 70 27.38 -20.80 -24.02
C ASN A 70 26.59 -21.99 -23.41
N GLU A 71 26.24 -21.90 -22.13
CA GLU A 71 25.41 -22.88 -21.43
C GLU A 71 23.93 -22.52 -21.55
N LYS A 72 23.08 -23.56 -21.60
CA LYS A 72 21.63 -23.39 -21.57
C LYS A 72 21.09 -23.70 -20.19
N TYR A 73 20.22 -22.83 -19.68
CA TYR A 73 19.55 -23.03 -18.40
C TYR A 73 18.18 -22.37 -18.39
N ILE A 74 17.31 -22.80 -17.47
CA ILE A 74 16.04 -22.11 -17.21
C ILE A 74 16.31 -21.03 -16.16
N PRO A 75 16.04 -19.74 -16.47
CA PRO A 75 16.36 -18.66 -15.54
C PRO A 75 15.49 -18.72 -14.30
N TYR A 76 16.02 -18.17 -13.19
CA TYR A 76 15.28 -18.09 -11.94
C TYR A 76 14.35 -16.88 -11.95
N CYS A 77 13.17 -17.06 -11.37
CA CYS A 77 12.12 -16.06 -11.21
C CYS A 77 12.17 -15.52 -9.78
N VAL A 78 12.43 -14.22 -9.64
CA VAL A 78 12.21 -13.48 -8.40
C VAL A 78 11.02 -12.57 -8.63
N GLU A 79 9.94 -12.79 -7.90
CA GLU A 79 8.67 -12.12 -8.09
C GLU A 79 8.43 -11.07 -7.00
N PRO A 80 8.39 -9.78 -7.37
CA PRO A 80 7.77 -8.75 -6.55
C PRO A 80 6.25 -8.69 -6.81
N ALA A 81 5.43 -8.93 -5.80
CA ALA A 81 3.98 -8.83 -5.85
C ALA A 81 3.49 -7.71 -4.93
N VAL A 82 2.97 -6.63 -5.51
CA VAL A 82 2.49 -5.46 -4.76
C VAL A 82 0.97 -5.35 -4.80
N GLY A 83 0.35 -5.23 -3.62
CA GLY A 83 -1.09 -4.99 -3.51
C GLY A 83 -1.42 -3.51 -3.72
N VAL A 84 -1.97 -3.15 -4.88
CA VAL A 84 -2.28 -1.74 -5.22
C VAL A 84 -3.26 -1.13 -4.23
N GLU A 85 -4.28 -1.89 -3.83
CA GLU A 85 -5.31 -1.46 -2.88
C GLU A 85 -4.72 -1.23 -1.49
N ARG A 86 -3.83 -2.12 -1.03
CA ARG A 86 -3.17 -2.01 0.27
C ARG A 86 -2.15 -0.87 0.28
N LEU A 87 -1.45 -0.65 -0.84
CA LEU A 87 -0.56 0.49 -1.01
C LEU A 87 -1.34 1.81 -0.99
N PHE A 88 -2.50 1.87 -1.64
CA PHE A 88 -3.39 3.03 -1.57
C PHE A 88 -3.87 3.30 -0.14
N LEU A 89 -4.30 2.27 0.58
CA LEU A 89 -4.72 2.38 1.98
C LEU A 89 -3.59 2.81 2.91
N THR A 90 -2.36 2.38 2.62
CA THR A 90 -1.15 2.81 3.33
C THR A 90 -1.00 4.32 3.27
N PHE A 91 -1.16 4.93 2.09
CA PHE A 91 -1.08 6.38 1.95
C PHE A 91 -2.17 7.14 2.71
N LEU A 92 -3.41 6.63 2.66
CA LEU A 92 -4.50 7.22 3.42
C LEU A 92 -4.23 7.16 4.93
N THR A 93 -3.78 5.99 5.41
CA THR A 93 -3.50 5.77 6.83
C THR A 93 -2.31 6.59 7.32
N ASP A 94 -1.23 6.67 6.55
CA ASP A 94 -0.01 7.38 6.95
C ASP A 94 -0.20 8.90 6.96
N SER A 95 -1.07 9.41 6.07
CA SER A 95 -1.42 10.83 5.98
C SER A 95 -2.56 11.26 6.91
N TYR A 96 -3.19 10.31 7.61
CA TYR A 96 -4.26 10.60 8.57
C TYR A 96 -3.70 11.27 9.83
N GLU A 97 -4.19 12.46 10.13
CA GLU A 97 -3.88 13.21 11.36
C GLU A 97 -5.17 13.69 12.03
N GLU A 98 -5.28 13.43 13.34
CA GLU A 98 -6.34 14.01 14.18
C GLU A 98 -5.88 15.33 14.76
N GLN A 99 -6.64 16.39 14.50
CA GLN A 99 -6.38 17.71 15.08
C GLN A 99 -7.50 18.08 16.05
N GLU A 100 -7.16 18.32 17.31
CA GLU A 100 -8.07 18.91 18.30
C GLU A 100 -8.24 20.41 18.00
N LEU A 101 -9.44 20.81 17.57
CA LEU A 101 -9.89 22.19 17.65
C LEU A 101 -10.84 22.31 18.84
N GLU A 102 -10.91 23.50 19.47
CA GLU A 102 -11.63 23.80 20.72
C GLU A 102 -13.14 23.39 20.80
N LYS A 103 -13.69 22.70 19.80
CA LYS A 103 -14.97 21.96 19.81
C LYS A 103 -15.15 20.97 18.63
N ILE A 104 -14.12 20.70 17.82
CA ILE A 104 -14.22 20.00 16.52
C ILE A 104 -12.99 19.12 16.31
N VAL A 105 -13.17 17.87 15.87
CA VAL A 105 -12.08 17.01 15.38
C VAL A 105 -12.03 17.15 13.86
N LEU A 106 -10.86 17.49 13.30
CA LEU A 106 -10.65 17.53 11.85
C LEU A 106 -9.89 16.28 11.40
N LEU A 107 -10.35 15.70 10.29
CA LEU A 107 -9.63 14.63 9.60
C LEU A 107 -9.02 15.23 8.32
N GLY A 108 -7.70 15.37 8.32
CA GLY A 108 -6.94 15.84 7.16
C GLY A 108 -6.28 14.67 6.44
N HIS A 109 -6.38 14.63 5.11
CA HIS A 109 -5.51 13.81 4.27
C HIS A 109 -4.69 14.74 3.38
N SER A 110 -3.35 14.73 3.55
CA SER A 110 -2.44 15.37 2.61
C SER A 110 -1.79 14.32 1.71
N MET A 111 -2.43 14.03 0.59
CA MET A 111 -1.78 13.30 -0.50
C MET A 111 -1.03 14.34 -1.34
N GLY A 112 0.23 14.11 -1.69
CA GLY A 112 1.07 15.07 -2.42
C GLY A 112 0.45 15.54 -3.74
N GLY A 113 -0.34 16.62 -3.69
CA GLY A 113 -1.08 17.23 -4.80
C GLY A 113 -2.60 17.33 -4.61
N PHE A 114 -3.20 16.58 -3.68
CA PHE A 114 -4.64 16.62 -3.37
C PHE A 114 -4.84 16.68 -1.85
N ILE A 115 -5.35 17.80 -1.36
CA ILE A 115 -5.80 17.94 0.02
C ILE A 115 -7.30 17.64 0.03
N ALA A 116 -7.67 16.45 0.49
CA ALA A 116 -9.04 16.14 0.83
C ALA A 116 -9.19 16.36 2.35
N GLN A 117 -10.04 17.30 2.74
CA GLN A 117 -10.32 17.59 4.14
C GLN A 117 -11.77 17.19 4.42
N GLU A 118 -11.94 16.20 5.31
CA GLU A 118 -13.26 15.74 5.71
C GLU A 118 -13.56 16.25 7.13
N TYR A 119 -14.75 16.80 7.30
CA TYR A 119 -15.17 17.44 8.54
C TYR A 119 -16.24 16.59 9.22
N THR A 120 -15.89 15.92 10.30
CA THR A 120 -16.85 15.15 11.12
C THR A 120 -17.27 15.97 12.34
N PHE A 121 -18.58 16.16 12.52
CA PHE A 121 -19.13 16.96 13.61
C PHE A 121 -19.73 16.08 14.70
N LYS A 122 -19.28 16.24 15.96
CA LYS A 122 -19.75 15.46 17.11
C LYS A 122 -21.20 15.80 17.54
N ASN A 123 -21.74 16.93 17.10
CA ASN A 123 -23.11 17.37 17.35
C ASN A 123 -23.71 17.97 16.07
N SER A 124 -24.98 17.69 15.78
CA SER A 124 -25.78 18.21 14.65
C SER A 124 -26.14 19.71 14.78
N GLY A 125 -25.20 20.53 15.24
CA GLY A 125 -25.35 21.98 15.29
C GLY A 125 -25.24 22.61 13.89
N LYS A 126 -25.99 23.68 13.65
CA LYS A 126 -25.96 24.45 12.39
C LYS A 126 -24.51 24.77 11.97
N ILE A 127 -24.19 24.50 10.71
CA ILE A 127 -22.97 25.00 10.08
C ILE A 127 -23.04 26.53 10.08
N ASN A 128 -22.26 27.17 10.95
CA ASN A 128 -22.26 28.62 11.10
C ASN A 128 -21.25 29.27 10.13
N LYS A 129 -21.49 30.55 9.81
CA LYS A 129 -20.67 31.33 8.86
C LYS A 129 -19.17 31.33 9.17
N LEU A 130 -18.78 31.17 10.44
CA LEU A 130 -17.38 31.05 10.87
C LEU A 130 -16.74 29.72 10.41
N ILE A 131 -17.49 28.62 10.47
CA ILE A 131 -17.08 27.29 10.03
C ILE A 131 -17.01 27.29 8.50
N PHE A 132 -18.04 27.81 7.84
CA PHE A 132 -18.09 27.95 6.38
C PHE A 132 -16.93 28.80 5.83
N ASN A 133 -16.62 29.93 6.47
CA ASN A 133 -15.48 30.78 6.07
C ASN A 133 -14.12 30.15 6.36
N LYS A 134 -13.98 29.29 7.39
CA LYS A 134 -12.74 28.53 7.63
C LYS A 134 -12.54 27.45 6.56
N ILE A 135 -13.61 26.77 6.15
CA ILE A 135 -13.58 25.77 5.07
C ILE A 135 -13.19 26.43 3.75
N ILE A 136 -13.81 27.56 3.38
CA ILE A 136 -13.48 28.29 2.14
C ILE A 136 -12.08 28.90 2.17
N ARG A 137 -11.60 29.36 3.33
CA ARG A 137 -10.22 29.86 3.45
C ARG A 137 -9.18 28.75 3.44
N ALA A 138 -9.56 27.51 3.75
CA ALA A 138 -8.61 26.42 3.91
C ALA A 138 -8.09 25.87 2.57
N ASN A 139 -8.80 25.96 1.44
CA ASN A 139 -8.28 25.44 0.17
C ASN A 139 -8.85 26.08 -1.10
N SER A 140 -7.99 26.22 -2.11
CA SER A 140 -8.35 26.48 -3.51
C SER A 140 -8.89 25.24 -4.25
N ILE A 141 -9.23 24.13 -3.57
CA ILE A 141 -9.63 22.86 -4.20
C ILE A 141 -10.73 22.16 -3.37
N VAL A 142 -11.65 21.55 -4.12
CA VAL A 142 -12.89 20.79 -3.80
C VAL A 142 -12.98 20.20 -2.38
N SER A 143 -14.02 20.62 -1.64
CA SER A 143 -14.44 20.01 -0.37
C SER A 143 -15.58 19.00 -0.60
N VAL A 144 -15.43 17.76 -0.10
CA VAL A 144 -16.51 16.77 -0.08
C VAL A 144 -17.10 16.76 1.34
N PHE A 145 -18.41 17.03 1.45
CA PHE A 145 -19.15 16.98 2.71
C PHE A 145 -19.88 15.64 2.81
N CYS A 146 -19.47 14.77 3.73
CA CYS A 146 -20.26 13.60 4.12
C CYS A 146 -20.86 13.85 5.51
N LEU A 147 -22.16 14.15 5.57
CA LEU A 147 -22.91 14.27 6.83
C LEU A 147 -23.44 12.88 7.20
N TYR A 148 -22.78 12.18 8.12
CA TYR A 148 -23.37 11.01 8.76
C TYR A 148 -24.25 11.47 9.93
N LEU A 149 -25.56 11.26 9.78
CA LEU A 149 -26.55 11.38 10.84
C LEU A 149 -26.61 10.03 11.56
N SER A 150 -26.17 9.98 12.82
CA SER A 150 -26.52 8.92 13.78
C SER A 150 -27.85 9.21 14.44
#